data_AF-X1KXU7-F1
#
_entry.id   AF-X1KXU7-F1
#
_cell.length_a   1.000
_cell.length_b   1.000
_cell.length_c   1.000
_cell.angle_alpha   90.00
_cell.angle_beta   90.00
_cell.angle_gamma   90.00
#
_symmetry.space_group_name_H-M   'P 1'
#
loop_
_entity.id
_entity.type
_entity.pdbx_description
1 polymer ?
#
loop_
_entity_poly.entity_id
_entity_poly.type
_entity_poly.pdbx_seq_one_letter_code
_entity_poly.pdbx_strand_id
1 'polypeptide(L)'
;MTAKTDVLIAILKHTNSGLATREVIAREANVPVQVANNVLRGLREIGLIECKNGIIEVSSNQRVKLAIHAINHGTDIERVCKVLEWKEFENFAATAFETNNFAVKRNFRFKASGRRWEIDVLAYSEPLVVCVDCKRWRRGWGNSAIKKIVELQTQRTEVLAKNLQS
;
A
#
# COMPACT_ATOMS: atom_id res chain seq x y z
N MET A 1 2.26 -17.97 -12.77
CA MET A 1 2.60 -17.52 -11.39
C MET A 1 3.89 -18.19 -10.98
N THR A 2 4.75 -17.51 -10.22
CA THR A 2 6.02 -18.09 -9.76
C THR A 2 6.00 -18.33 -8.26
N ALA A 3 6.70 -19.36 -7.80
CA ALA A 3 6.90 -19.63 -6.37
C ALA A 3 7.37 -18.40 -5.58
N LYS A 4 8.18 -17.52 -6.21
CA LYS A 4 8.65 -16.26 -5.62
C LYS A 4 7.50 -15.29 -5.32
N THR A 5 6.57 -15.11 -6.27
CA THR A 5 5.44 -14.19 -6.11
C THR A 5 4.45 -14.66 -5.04
N ASP A 6 4.23 -15.97 -4.91
CA ASP A 6 3.33 -16.51 -3.89
C ASP A 6 3.92 -16.40 -2.48
N VAL A 7 5.24 -16.58 -2.33
CA VAL A 7 5.95 -16.33 -1.06
C VAL A 7 5.85 -14.87 -0.64
N LEU A 8 6.00 -13.91 -1.55
CA LEU A 8 5.84 -12.48 -1.24
C LEU A 8 4.44 -12.14 -0.72
N ILE A 9 3.41 -12.66 -1.39
CA ILE A 9 2.02 -12.49 -0.95
C ILE A 9 1.78 -13.15 0.41
N ALA A 10 2.33 -14.34 0.64
CA ALA A 10 2.23 -15.02 1.93
C ALA A 10 2.86 -14.19 3.06
N ILE A 11 4.04 -13.58 2.83
CA ILE A 11 4.68 -12.68 3.80
C ILE A 11 3.76 -11.49 4.10
N LEU A 12 3.21 -10.84 3.07
CA LEU A 12 2.28 -9.71 3.25
C LEU A 12 0.99 -10.11 3.97
N LYS A 13 0.49 -11.34 3.81
CA LYS A 13 -0.69 -11.81 4.53
C LYS A 13 -0.41 -12.06 6.01
N HIS A 14 0.70 -12.74 6.32
CA HIS A 14 0.97 -13.28 7.65
C HIS A 14 1.75 -12.33 8.57
N THR A 15 2.28 -11.23 8.04
CA THR A 15 2.99 -10.21 8.85
C THR A 15 2.17 -8.95 9.11
N ASN A 16 0.87 -8.95 8.83
CA ASN A 16 -0.01 -7.80 9.10
C ASN A 16 -0.24 -7.58 10.61
N SER A 17 -0.33 -8.68 11.37
CA SER A 17 -0.52 -8.68 12.83
C SER A 17 0.74 -9.05 13.60
N GLY A 18 1.91 -8.98 12.97
CA GLY A 18 3.22 -9.19 13.60
C GLY A 18 4.09 -10.26 12.97
N LEU A 19 4.53 -11.21 13.79
CA LEU A 19 5.57 -12.19 13.49
C LEU A 19 5.04 -13.39 12.70
N ALA A 20 5.76 -13.83 11.67
CA ALA A 20 5.41 -15.04 10.89
C ALA A 20 6.56 -16.06 10.87
N THR A 21 6.25 -17.36 10.91
CA THR A 21 7.27 -18.41 10.77
C THR A 21 7.44 -18.82 9.30
N ARG A 22 8.61 -19.34 8.96
CA ARG A 22 8.94 -19.83 7.61
C ARG A 22 7.98 -20.92 7.13
N GLU A 23 7.55 -21.78 8.05
CA GLU A 23 6.63 -22.90 7.79
C GLU A 23 5.24 -22.39 7.43
N VAL A 24 4.77 -21.33 8.10
CA VAL A 24 3.48 -20.69 7.77
C VAL A 24 3.55 -20.05 6.38
N ILE A 25 4.64 -19.34 6.07
CA ILE A 25 4.84 -18.72 4.75
C ILE A 25 4.89 -19.77 3.65
N ALA A 26 5.66 -20.84 3.83
CA ALA A 26 5.79 -21.92 2.86
C ALA A 26 4.44 -22.61 2.59
N ARG A 27 3.67 -22.86 3.64
CA ARG A 27 2.34 -23.48 3.56
C ARG A 27 1.34 -22.60 2.83
N GLU A 28 1.27 -21.32 3.15
CA GLU A 28 0.39 -20.35 2.47
C GLU A 28 0.74 -20.20 0.99
N ALA A 29 2.04 -20.16 0.68
CA ALA A 29 2.52 -20.06 -0.70
C ALA A 29 2.42 -21.39 -1.47
N ASN A 30 2.06 -22.49 -0.81
CA ASN A 30 2.03 -23.85 -1.35
C ASN A 30 3.37 -24.27 -1.99
N VAL A 31 4.48 -24.04 -1.28
CA VAL A 31 5.84 -24.40 -1.73
C VAL A 31 6.60 -25.17 -0.65
N PRO A 32 7.61 -25.98 -1.01
CA PRO A 32 8.51 -26.56 -0.03
C PRO A 32 9.21 -25.50 0.81
N VAL A 33 9.44 -25.78 2.10
CA VAL A 33 10.12 -24.86 3.04
C VAL A 33 11.48 -24.39 2.51
N GLN A 34 12.22 -25.26 1.81
CA GLN A 34 13.50 -24.91 1.18
C GLN A 34 13.35 -23.81 0.12
N VAL A 35 12.27 -23.85 -0.69
CA VAL A 35 11.99 -22.82 -1.70
C VAL A 35 11.66 -21.50 -1.03
N ALA A 36 10.80 -21.52 0.00
CA ALA A 36 10.49 -20.32 0.78
C ALA A 36 11.75 -19.73 1.43
N ASN A 37 12.63 -20.57 2.00
CA ASN A 37 13.89 -20.15 2.61
C ASN A 37 14.83 -19.47 1.62
N ASN A 38 14.93 -19.97 0.38
CA ASN A 38 15.74 -19.34 -0.66
C ASN A 38 15.22 -17.94 -1.01
N VAL A 39 13.90 -17.77 -1.13
CA VAL A 39 13.28 -16.46 -1.37
C VAL A 39 13.51 -15.52 -0.19
N LEU A 40 13.26 -15.97 1.04
CA LEU A 40 13.44 -15.18 2.26
C LEU A 40 14.90 -14.74 2.43
N ARG A 41 15.88 -15.60 2.11
CA ARG A 41 17.30 -15.23 2.11
C ARG A 41 17.57 -14.07 1.16
N GLY A 42 17.10 -14.16 -0.08
CA GLY A 42 17.26 -13.09 -1.06
C GLY A 42 16.60 -11.77 -0.62
N LEU A 43 15.41 -11.83 -0.01
CA LEU A 43 14.73 -10.64 0.51
C LEU A 43 15.47 -10.00 1.70
N ARG A 44 16.11 -10.81 2.54
CA ARG A 44 16.94 -10.34 3.65
C ARG A 44 18.21 -9.65 3.14
N GLU A 45 18.86 -10.21 2.13
CA GLU A 45 20.07 -9.64 1.52
C GLU A 45 19.83 -8.23 0.96
N ILE A 46 18.65 -7.98 0.38
CA ILE A 46 18.25 -6.66 -0.11
C ILE A 46 17.55 -5.78 0.95
N GLY A 47 17.53 -6.22 2.21
CA GLY A 47 17.01 -5.43 3.35
C GLY A 47 15.48 -5.25 3.38
N LEU A 48 14.72 -6.07 2.66
CA LEU A 48 13.25 -5.98 2.65
C LEU A 48 12.58 -6.69 3.83
N ILE A 49 13.26 -7.63 4.48
CA ILE A 49 12.77 -8.32 5.67
C ILE A 49 13.88 -8.48 6.71
N GLU A 50 13.47 -8.63 7.97
CA GLU A 50 14.34 -9.15 9.02
C GLU A 50 13.92 -10.57 9.41
N CYS A 51 14.90 -11.39 9.79
CA CYS A 51 14.67 -12.74 10.28
C CYS A 51 15.50 -12.98 11.53
N LYS A 52 14.84 -13.25 12.67
CA LYS A 52 15.48 -13.61 13.94
C LYS A 52 14.92 -14.95 14.41
N ASN A 53 15.78 -15.93 14.68
CA ASN A 53 15.41 -17.26 15.17
C ASN A 53 14.30 -17.97 14.35
N GLY A 54 14.30 -17.83 13.03
CA GLY A 54 13.28 -18.43 12.14
C GLY A 54 11.96 -17.66 12.07
N ILE A 55 11.84 -16.58 12.83
CA ILE A 55 10.72 -15.66 12.82
C ILE A 55 11.01 -14.50 11.88
N ILE A 56 10.05 -14.20 11.02
CA ILE A 56 10.06 -13.13 10.04
C ILE A 56 9.31 -11.94 10.64
N GLU A 57 9.98 -10.79 10.71
CA GLU A 57 9.41 -9.53 11.14
C GLU A 57 9.51 -8.52 9.99
N VAL A 58 8.39 -7.83 9.73
CA VAL A 58 8.29 -6.87 8.64
C VAL A 58 7.51 -5.66 9.13
N SER A 59 8.18 -4.52 9.23
CA SER A 59 7.52 -3.24 9.57
C SER A 59 6.56 -2.81 8.46
N SER A 60 5.59 -1.93 8.78
CA SER A 60 4.65 -1.39 7.80
C SER A 60 5.34 -0.75 6.58
N ASN A 61 6.46 -0.04 6.78
CA ASN A 61 7.26 0.52 5.68
C ASN A 61 7.92 -0.57 4.82
N GLN A 62 8.47 -1.62 5.43
CA GLN A 62 9.02 -2.77 4.70
C GLN A 62 7.93 -3.52 3.94
N ARG A 63 6.72 -3.63 4.50
CA ARG A 63 5.56 -4.22 3.81
C ARG A 63 5.19 -3.44 2.54
N VAL A 64 5.22 -2.11 2.58
CA VAL A 64 5.04 -1.27 1.36
C VAL A 64 6.16 -1.53 0.34
N LYS A 65 7.43 -1.61 0.78
CA LYS A 65 8.56 -1.91 -0.11
C LYS A 65 8.45 -3.31 -0.73
N LEU A 66 8.01 -4.31 0.04
CA LEU A 66 7.74 -5.67 -0.44
C LEU A 66 6.60 -5.70 -1.46
N ALA A 67 5.54 -4.93 -1.25
CA ALA A 67 4.45 -4.79 -2.20
C ALA A 67 4.94 -4.24 -3.54
N ILE A 68 5.73 -3.16 -3.52
CA ILE A 68 6.37 -2.60 -4.72
C ILE A 68 7.30 -3.63 -5.37
N HIS A 69 8.13 -4.32 -4.59
CA HIS A 69 9.01 -5.38 -5.09
C HIS A 69 8.22 -6.49 -5.78
N ALA A 70 7.09 -6.92 -5.21
CA ALA A 70 6.23 -7.96 -5.79
C ALA A 70 5.66 -7.53 -7.15
N ILE A 71 5.17 -6.28 -7.25
CA ILE A 71 4.61 -5.73 -8.49
C ILE A 71 5.69 -5.64 -9.57
N ASN A 72 6.88 -5.12 -9.22
CA ASN A 72 8.01 -5.03 -10.15
C ASN A 72 8.50 -6.40 -10.65
N HIS A 73 8.13 -7.49 -9.97
CA HIS A 73 8.41 -8.87 -10.38
C HIS A 73 7.18 -9.60 -10.98
N GLY A 74 6.20 -8.84 -11.47
CA GLY A 74 5.06 -9.36 -12.23
C GLY A 74 3.90 -9.89 -11.37
N THR A 75 3.85 -9.54 -10.08
CA THR A 75 2.64 -9.81 -9.28
C THR A 75 1.55 -8.80 -9.62
N ASP A 76 0.33 -9.29 -9.80
CA ASP A 76 -0.84 -8.44 -10.02
C ASP A 76 -1.02 -7.40 -8.90
N ILE A 77 -1.22 -6.15 -9.29
CA ILE A 77 -1.33 -5.00 -8.38
C ILE A 77 -2.56 -5.11 -7.47
N GLU A 78 -3.69 -5.61 -7.99
CA GLU A 78 -4.91 -5.76 -7.21
C GLU A 78 -4.72 -6.81 -6.10
N ARG A 79 -4.09 -7.94 -6.43
CA ARG A 79 -3.73 -9.00 -5.48
C ARG A 79 -2.83 -8.50 -4.36
N VAL A 80 -1.83 -7.68 -4.68
CA VAL A 80 -0.92 -7.09 -3.68
C VAL A 80 -1.68 -6.08 -2.79
N CYS A 81 -2.46 -5.18 -3.39
CA CYS A 81 -3.21 -4.17 -2.64
C CYS A 81 -4.26 -4.78 -1.69
N LYS A 82 -4.84 -5.94 -2.02
CA LYS A 82 -5.81 -6.65 -1.16
C LYS A 82 -5.22 -7.11 0.18
N VAL A 83 -3.91 -7.34 0.25
CA VAL A 83 -3.23 -7.84 1.46
C VAL A 83 -2.56 -6.74 2.29
N LEU A 84 -2.63 -5.48 1.83
CA LEU A 84 -2.12 -4.32 2.56
C LEU A 84 -3.08 -3.82 3.65
N GLU A 85 -2.50 -3.26 4.69
CA GLU A 85 -3.22 -2.46 5.67
C GLU A 85 -3.72 -1.13 5.06
N TRP A 86 -4.65 -0.45 5.74
CA TRP A 86 -5.22 0.78 5.20
C TRP A 86 -4.15 1.86 5.02
N LYS A 87 -3.34 2.08 6.07
CA LYS A 87 -2.21 3.02 6.06
C LYS A 87 -1.10 2.58 5.10
N GLU A 88 -0.91 1.28 4.90
CA GLU A 88 0.04 0.74 3.93
C GLU A 88 -0.40 1.05 2.50
N PHE A 89 -1.70 0.93 2.21
CA PHE A 89 -2.25 1.25 0.90
C PHE A 89 -2.13 2.76 0.58
N GLU A 90 -2.40 3.64 1.56
CA GLU A 90 -2.14 5.08 1.44
C GLU A 90 -0.66 5.37 1.16
N ASN A 91 0.24 4.74 1.93
CA ASN A 91 1.67 4.90 1.73
C ASN A 91 2.15 4.33 0.39
N PHE A 92 1.57 3.23 -0.07
CA PHE A 92 1.85 2.65 -1.38
C PHE A 92 1.46 3.62 -2.50
N ALA A 93 0.25 4.19 -2.46
CA ALA A 93 -0.20 5.19 -3.43
C ALA A 93 0.70 6.44 -3.42
N ALA A 94 1.05 6.95 -2.23
CA ALA A 94 1.98 8.06 -2.08
C ALA A 94 3.37 7.75 -2.65
N THR A 95 3.90 6.55 -2.42
CA THR A 95 5.20 6.13 -2.94
C THR A 95 5.21 6.04 -4.47
N ALA A 96 4.09 5.63 -5.07
CA ALA A 96 3.95 5.63 -6.53
C ALA A 96 4.07 7.05 -7.10
N PHE A 97 3.46 8.05 -6.48
CA PHE A 97 3.63 9.45 -6.86
C PHE A 97 5.07 9.95 -6.66
N GLU A 98 5.67 9.68 -5.50
CA GLU A 98 7.06 10.07 -5.21
C GLU A 98 8.06 9.47 -6.21
N THR A 99 7.86 8.21 -6.60
CA THR A 99 8.68 7.53 -7.61
C THR A 99 8.55 8.17 -9.00
N ASN A 100 7.45 8.88 -9.26
CA ASN A 100 7.19 9.63 -10.49
C ASN A 100 7.45 11.13 -10.33
N ASN A 101 8.31 11.53 -9.39
CA ASN A 101 8.75 12.91 -9.16
C ASN A 101 7.65 13.89 -8.73
N PHE A 102 6.58 13.40 -8.11
CA PHE A 102 5.63 14.27 -7.40
C PHE A 102 6.12 14.51 -5.97
N ALA A 103 5.97 15.74 -5.51
CA ALA A 103 6.00 16.02 -4.08
C ALA A 103 4.67 15.55 -3.46
N VAL A 104 4.72 14.89 -2.30
CA VAL A 104 3.53 14.28 -1.70
C VAL A 104 3.33 14.73 -0.25
N LYS A 105 2.11 15.16 0.06
CA LYS A 105 1.61 15.33 1.43
C LYS A 105 0.59 14.23 1.74
N ARG A 106 0.86 13.43 2.77
CA ARG A 106 -0.04 12.40 3.28
C ARG A 106 -0.94 12.98 4.37
N ASN A 107 -2.19 12.53 4.46
CA ASN A 107 -3.18 12.98 5.44
C ASN A 107 -3.28 14.52 5.49
N PHE A 108 -3.33 15.14 4.31
CA PHE A 108 -3.33 16.59 4.20
C PHE A 108 -4.64 17.16 4.72
N ARG A 109 -4.55 17.93 5.80
CA ARG A 109 -5.71 18.53 6.47
C ARG A 109 -5.71 20.03 6.30
N PHE A 110 -6.86 20.58 5.92
CA PHE A 110 -7.05 22.01 5.76
C PHE A 110 -8.43 22.45 6.26
N LYS A 111 -8.58 23.75 6.53
CA LYS A 111 -9.86 24.37 6.94
C LYS A 111 -10.34 25.26 5.80
N ALA A 112 -11.59 25.07 5.39
CA ALA A 112 -12.24 25.88 4.37
C ALA A 112 -13.76 25.78 4.53
N SER A 113 -14.48 26.86 4.19
CA SER A 113 -15.95 26.93 4.27
C SER A 113 -16.49 26.49 5.64
N GLY A 114 -15.85 26.94 6.73
CA GLY A 114 -16.29 26.67 8.09
C GLY A 114 -16.08 25.24 8.60
N ARG A 115 -15.44 24.33 7.84
CA ARG A 115 -15.15 22.95 8.28
C ARG A 115 -13.73 22.48 7.95
N ARG A 116 -13.33 21.35 8.57
CA ARG A 116 -12.07 20.66 8.29
C ARG A 116 -12.26 19.65 7.17
N TRP A 117 -11.26 19.53 6.32
CA TRP A 117 -11.18 18.60 5.20
C TRP A 117 -9.90 17.78 5.29
N GLU A 118 -9.94 16.58 4.74
CA GLU A 118 -8.80 15.67 4.67
C GLU A 118 -8.69 15.06 3.27
N ILE A 119 -7.48 15.09 2.73
CA ILE A 119 -7.09 14.41 1.49
C ILE A 119 -6.01 13.41 1.88
N ASP A 120 -6.28 12.11 1.66
CA ASP A 120 -5.41 11.01 2.11
C ASP A 120 -4.01 11.15 1.48
N VAL A 121 -3.95 11.43 0.17
CA VAL A 121 -2.71 11.71 -0.57
C VAL A 121 -2.92 12.93 -1.47
N LEU A 122 -2.18 14.01 -1.19
CA LEU A 122 -2.08 15.18 -2.05
C LEU A 122 -0.72 15.13 -2.75
N ALA A 123 -0.71 14.84 -4.04
CA ALA A 123 0.49 14.81 -4.86
C ALA A 123 0.52 16.05 -5.76
N TYR A 124 1.67 16.68 -5.93
CA TYR A 124 1.81 17.84 -6.81
C TYR A 124 3.15 17.83 -7.53
N SER A 125 3.09 18.18 -8.81
CA SER A 125 4.21 18.35 -9.72
C SER A 125 3.75 19.35 -10.76
N GLU A 126 4.34 20.55 -10.77
CA GLU A 126 3.83 21.67 -11.58
C GLU A 126 3.62 21.26 -13.05
N PRO A 127 2.48 21.63 -13.66
CA PRO A 127 1.37 22.45 -13.14
C PRO A 127 0.25 21.64 -12.45
N LEU A 128 0.47 20.36 -12.16
CA LEU A 128 -0.54 19.43 -11.69
C LEU A 128 -0.60 19.30 -10.17
N VAL A 129 -1.82 19.29 -9.64
CA VAL A 129 -2.14 18.89 -8.26
C VAL A 129 -3.17 17.76 -8.33
N VAL A 130 -2.84 16.61 -7.73
CA VAL A 130 -3.67 15.41 -7.71
C VAL A 130 -4.12 15.14 -6.28
N CYS A 131 -5.44 15.14 -6.08
CA CYS A 131 -6.07 14.80 -4.81
C CYS A 131 -6.56 13.35 -4.87
N VAL A 132 -6.04 12.49 -4.00
CA VAL A 132 -6.33 11.05 -4.01
C VAL A 132 -6.98 10.63 -2.70
N ASP A 133 -8.10 9.91 -2.83
CA ASP A 133 -8.82 9.26 -1.74
C ASP A 133 -8.50 7.76 -1.77
N CYS A 134 -7.80 7.27 -0.76
CA CYS A 134 -7.42 5.88 -0.66
C CYS A 134 -8.56 5.12 0.01
N LYS A 135 -9.27 4.28 -0.75
CA LYS A 135 -10.35 3.44 -0.22
C LYS A 135 -9.99 1.97 -0.42
N ARG A 136 -9.67 1.28 0.68
CA ARG A 136 -9.33 -0.14 0.63
C ARG A 136 -10.59 -1.00 0.50
N TRP A 137 -10.81 -1.58 -0.67
CA TRP A 137 -11.96 -2.43 -0.96
C TRP A 137 -11.74 -3.87 -0.46
N ARG A 138 -12.08 -4.15 0.80
CA ARG A 138 -12.05 -5.52 1.35
C ARG A 138 -13.28 -6.36 0.97
N ARG A 139 -14.39 -5.73 0.62
CA ARG A 139 -15.66 -6.33 0.16
C ARG A 139 -16.27 -5.40 -0.89
N GLY A 140 -17.13 -5.92 -1.76
CA GLY A 140 -17.85 -5.10 -2.74
C GLY A 140 -18.72 -4.05 -2.02
N TRP A 141 -18.58 -2.78 -2.40
CA TRP A 141 -19.45 -1.71 -1.90
C TRP A 141 -20.66 -1.61 -2.82
N GLY A 142 -21.84 -1.38 -2.24
CA GLY A 142 -23.03 -1.08 -3.03
C GLY A 142 -22.86 0.24 -3.79
N ASN A 143 -23.52 0.37 -4.95
CA ASN A 143 -23.42 1.53 -5.83
C ASN A 143 -23.67 2.86 -5.09
N SER A 144 -24.61 2.89 -4.14
CA SER A 144 -24.91 4.08 -3.34
C SER A 144 -23.73 4.52 -2.46
N ALA A 145 -23.02 3.57 -1.85
CA ALA A 145 -21.85 3.86 -1.03
C ALA A 145 -20.70 4.39 -1.88
N ILE A 146 -20.46 3.79 -3.06
CA ILE A 146 -19.46 4.25 -4.02
C ILE A 146 -19.78 5.68 -4.47
N LYS A 147 -21.04 5.94 -4.86
CA LYS A 147 -21.49 7.27 -5.29
C LYS A 147 -21.21 8.33 -4.22
N LYS A 148 -21.54 8.03 -2.96
CA LYS A 148 -21.29 8.93 -1.83
C LYS A 148 -19.80 9.22 -1.62
N ILE A 149 -18.90 8.23 -1.78
CA ILE A 149 -17.45 8.49 -1.72
C ILE A 149 -17.05 9.48 -2.80
N VAL A 150 -17.47 9.21 -4.05
CA VAL A 150 -17.08 10.01 -5.21
C VAL A 150 -17.56 11.45 -5.05
N GLU A 151 -18.81 11.65 -4.60
CA GLU A 151 -19.35 12.97 -4.29
C GLU A 151 -18.50 13.69 -3.22
N LEU A 152 -18.15 13.02 -2.12
CA LEU A 152 -17.31 13.60 -1.07
C LEU A 152 -15.87 13.89 -1.54
N GLN A 153 -15.30 13.07 -2.42
CA GLN A 153 -13.98 13.29 -3.00
C GLN A 153 -13.98 14.47 -4.00
N THR A 154 -15.03 14.57 -4.80
CA THR A 154 -15.22 15.70 -5.71
C THR A 154 -15.34 16.99 -4.91
N GLN A 155 -16.20 17.00 -3.89
CA GLN A 155 -16.42 18.17 -3.04
C GLN A 155 -15.13 18.65 -2.36
N ARG A 156 -14.32 17.76 -1.77
CA ARG A 156 -13.09 18.17 -1.09
C ARG A 156 -12.02 18.67 -2.05
N THR A 157 -11.97 18.12 -3.27
CA THR A 157 -11.05 18.56 -4.33
C THR A 157 -11.44 19.94 -4.85
N GLU A 158 -12.73 20.19 -5.11
CA GLU A 158 -13.23 21.51 -5.52
C GLU A 158 -12.96 22.58 -4.46
N VAL A 159 -13.18 22.26 -3.19
CA VAL A 159 -12.93 23.19 -2.09
C VAL A 159 -11.43 23.47 -1.97
N LEU A 160 -10.56 22.47 -2.15
CA LEU A 160 -9.12 22.75 -2.19
C LEU A 160 -8.77 23.68 -3.36
N ALA A 161 -9.22 23.37 -4.58
CA ALA A 161 -8.91 24.14 -5.77
C ALA A 161 -9.29 25.62 -5.65
N LYS A 162 -10.46 25.91 -5.06
CA LYS A 162 -10.93 27.29 -4.81
C LYS A 162 -10.13 28.05 -3.73
N ASN A 163 -9.32 27.34 -2.95
CA ASN A 163 -8.55 27.89 -1.83
C ASN A 163 -7.03 27.74 -2.02
N LEU A 164 -6.57 27.27 -3.19
CA LEU A 164 -5.16 27.34 -3.57
C LEU A 164 -4.87 28.81 -3.89
N GLN A 165 -4.08 29.47 -3.04
CA GLN A 165 -3.61 30.83 -3.31
C GLN A 165 -2.61 30.78 -4.48
N SER A 166 -2.83 31.65 -5.46
CA SER A 166 -1.88 31.96 -6.55
C SER A 166 -0.73 32.81 -6.05
#